data_AF-A0A2V2RL94-F1
#
_entry.id   AF-A0A2V2RL94-F1
#
_cell.length_a   1.000
_cell.length_b   1.000
_cell.length_c   1.000
_cell.angle_alpha   90.00
_cell.angle_beta   90.00
_cell.angle_gamma   90.00
#
_symmetry.space_group_name_H-M   'P 1'
#
loop_
_entity.id
_entity.type
_entity.pdbx_description
1 polymer ?
#
loop_
_entity_poly.entity_id
_entity_poly.type
_entity_poly.pdbx_seq_one_letter_code
_entity_poly.pdbx_strand_id
1 'polypeptide(L)'
;RRRTHDMNTANWIPDLFMKRMEAREDWTLFNSGQTPDLHELYGKAFEERYCEYEKMAEEGKIYGKKIPAIDLWKKMLSMIFETGHPWITFKDPCNIRSPQDHAGVIHSSNLCTEITLNTGTEETAVCNLGSIILESHLDDAGNIDHKKLRDTIRIAVRALDNVIDINFYPTKPAEVSNSRHRPIGLGVMGLQNALYARGISFASDEAVEFNDEFMEAIAYYAYESSSDLAGERGTYSSYKGSKWDRGLLPQDTVDLLEKERGVEVEVPRGEKMDWDVVREKIAKQGMRNSNVLAIAPTATISNIMRTTPCIEPNYKNLFVKSNLSGEFIVLNEYLVRDLKKLNLWNQEMMDQLKYFDGELADIEGIPEDLKQRYLTAFAVPFDYLLKAAARRQKWIDQSQSVNLFLKTPDMKVLSHMYRAAWHYGLKTTYYLRTLGASNIEKATVAVKKTVRGVVGYTEAEVKACSLDAMLNGGVCEACQ
;
A
#
# COMPACT_ATOMS: atom_id res chain seq x y z
N ARG A 1 16.35 -28.38 3.81
CA ARG A 1 15.69 -28.99 2.62
C ARG A 1 14.24 -28.50 2.39
N ARG A 2 13.44 -28.13 3.41
CA ARG A 2 12.04 -27.62 3.25
C ARG A 2 11.85 -26.15 3.71
N ARG A 3 12.89 -25.33 3.54
CA ARG A 3 12.94 -23.91 3.94
C ARG A 3 13.70 -23.14 2.87
N THR A 4 13.26 -21.92 2.60
CA THR A 4 13.78 -21.03 1.56
C THR A 4 13.89 -19.62 2.17
N HIS A 5 14.88 -19.42 3.04
CA HIS A 5 14.99 -18.20 3.86
C HIS A 5 15.17 -16.92 3.03
N ASP A 6 15.74 -17.05 1.83
CA ASP A 6 16.00 -15.94 0.90
C ASP A 6 14.90 -15.75 -0.15
N MET A 7 13.75 -16.45 0.00
CA MET A 7 12.63 -16.38 -0.94
C MET A 7 11.35 -15.92 -0.25
N ASN A 8 10.79 -14.80 -0.69
CA ASN A 8 9.46 -14.38 -0.27
C ASN A 8 8.39 -15.30 -0.87
N THR A 9 7.24 -15.39 -0.20
CA THR A 9 6.10 -16.19 -0.66
C THR A 9 4.80 -15.41 -0.52
N ALA A 10 3.86 -15.66 -1.42
CA ALA A 10 2.53 -15.04 -1.42
C ALA A 10 1.48 -16.06 -1.88
N ASN A 11 0.28 -15.99 -1.29
CA ASN A 11 -0.89 -16.76 -1.69
C ASN A 11 -1.64 -15.98 -2.77
N TRP A 12 -1.94 -16.64 -3.91
CA TRP A 12 -2.80 -16.11 -4.98
C TRP A 12 -4.20 -16.72 -4.85
N ILE A 13 -5.07 -16.03 -4.11
CA ILE A 13 -6.30 -16.59 -3.55
C ILE A 13 -7.49 -16.31 -4.48
N PRO A 14 -8.19 -17.33 -5.01
CA PRO A 14 -9.44 -17.14 -5.73
C PRO A 14 -10.59 -16.79 -4.76
N ASP A 15 -11.57 -16.02 -5.22
CA ASP A 15 -12.78 -15.65 -4.46
C ASP A 15 -13.53 -16.89 -3.97
N LEU A 16 -13.55 -17.98 -4.75
CA LEU A 16 -14.17 -19.24 -4.34
C LEU A 16 -13.63 -19.76 -3.01
N PHE A 17 -12.31 -19.65 -2.78
CA PHE A 17 -11.72 -20.09 -1.51
C PHE A 17 -12.26 -19.25 -0.34
N MET A 18 -12.37 -17.94 -0.51
CA MET A 18 -12.90 -17.05 0.51
C MET A 18 -14.38 -17.36 0.79
N LYS A 19 -15.20 -17.55 -0.26
CA LYS A 19 -16.61 -17.96 -0.14
C LYS A 19 -16.75 -19.26 0.66
N ARG A 20 -15.98 -20.29 0.33
CA ARG A 20 -16.00 -21.58 1.04
C ARG A 20 -15.50 -21.47 2.47
N MET A 21 -14.48 -20.67 2.71
CA MET A 21 -13.94 -20.43 4.05
C MET A 21 -15.00 -19.79 4.96
N GLU A 22 -15.73 -18.78 4.48
CA GLU A 22 -16.80 -18.13 5.25
C GLU A 22 -18.03 -19.04 5.43
N ALA A 23 -18.38 -19.82 4.40
CA ALA A 23 -19.46 -20.81 4.44
C ALA A 23 -19.12 -22.08 5.24
N ARG A 24 -17.87 -22.22 5.71
CA ARG A 24 -17.33 -23.40 6.42
C ARG A 24 -17.43 -24.70 5.60
N GLU A 25 -17.21 -24.57 4.29
CA GLU A 25 -17.20 -25.69 3.35
C GLU A 25 -15.80 -26.32 3.22
N ASP A 26 -15.73 -27.41 2.47
CA ASP A 26 -14.49 -28.08 2.10
C ASP A 26 -13.81 -27.40 0.90
N TRP A 27 -12.49 -27.51 0.86
CA TRP A 27 -11.63 -27.11 -0.25
C TRP A 27 -10.85 -28.32 -0.76
N THR A 28 -10.80 -28.50 -2.08
CA THR A 28 -10.09 -29.61 -2.72
C THR A 28 -8.72 -29.17 -3.25
N LEU A 29 -7.66 -29.88 -2.85
CA LEU A 29 -6.33 -29.71 -3.39
C LEU A 29 -6.13 -30.65 -4.59
N PHE A 30 -5.73 -30.09 -5.73
CA PHE A 30 -5.47 -30.83 -6.97
C PHE A 30 -3.98 -30.89 -7.30
N ASN A 31 -3.62 -31.82 -8.18
CA ASN A 31 -2.33 -31.80 -8.88
C ASN A 31 -2.45 -30.90 -10.12
N SER A 32 -1.63 -29.86 -10.22
CA SER A 32 -1.69 -28.91 -11.35
C SER A 32 -1.54 -29.56 -12.73
N GLY A 33 -0.78 -30.65 -12.85
CA GLY A 33 -0.65 -31.40 -14.11
C GLY A 33 -1.94 -32.08 -14.59
N GLN A 34 -2.92 -32.30 -13.70
CA GLN A 34 -4.24 -32.85 -14.05
C GLN A 34 -5.32 -31.76 -14.21
N THR A 35 -5.03 -30.53 -13.78
CA THR A 35 -5.92 -29.36 -13.83
C THR A 35 -5.18 -28.11 -14.33
N PRO A 36 -4.54 -28.16 -15.52
CA PRO A 36 -3.59 -27.13 -15.95
C PRO A 36 -4.24 -25.79 -16.30
N ASP A 37 -5.52 -25.80 -16.67
CA ASP A 37 -6.35 -24.65 -17.07
C ASP A 37 -6.81 -23.79 -15.88
N LEU A 38 -6.86 -24.33 -14.66
CA LEU A 38 -7.30 -23.57 -13.47
C LEU A 38 -6.46 -22.33 -13.19
N HIS A 39 -5.18 -22.32 -13.59
CA HIS A 39 -4.33 -21.14 -13.39
C HIS A 39 -4.69 -20.00 -14.35
N GLU A 40 -5.14 -20.34 -15.56
CA GLU A 40 -5.52 -19.42 -16.64
C GLU A 40 -6.95 -18.87 -16.49
N LEU A 41 -7.81 -19.55 -15.72
CA LEU A 41 -9.19 -19.12 -15.47
C LEU A 41 -9.30 -18.27 -14.20
N TYR A 42 -10.26 -17.36 -14.12
CA TYR A 42 -10.58 -16.56 -12.93
C TYR A 42 -12.09 -16.26 -12.90
N GLY A 43 -12.58 -15.71 -11.78
CA GLY A 43 -14.00 -15.40 -11.60
C GLY A 43 -14.89 -16.63 -11.77
N LYS A 44 -16.11 -16.46 -12.31
CA LYS A 44 -17.07 -17.57 -12.47
C LYS A 44 -16.54 -18.74 -13.28
N ALA A 45 -15.77 -18.47 -14.33
CA ALA A 45 -15.18 -19.52 -15.17
C ALA A 45 -14.22 -20.42 -14.36
N PHE A 46 -13.46 -19.84 -13.43
CA PHE A 46 -12.65 -20.64 -12.50
C PHE A 46 -13.54 -21.45 -11.55
N GLU A 47 -14.61 -20.85 -11.00
CA GLU A 47 -15.49 -21.53 -10.04
C GLU A 47 -16.17 -22.75 -10.66
N GLU A 48 -16.77 -22.58 -11.84
CA GLU A 48 -17.41 -23.65 -12.59
C GLU A 48 -16.42 -24.79 -12.87
N ARG A 49 -15.25 -24.45 -13.42
CA ARG A 49 -14.24 -25.44 -13.78
C ARG A 49 -13.64 -26.16 -12.57
N TYR A 50 -13.43 -25.43 -11.48
CA TYR A 50 -12.96 -26.00 -10.22
C TYR A 50 -13.96 -27.03 -9.67
N CYS A 51 -15.26 -26.70 -9.68
CA CYS A 51 -16.32 -27.60 -9.21
C CYS A 51 -16.48 -28.83 -10.11
N GLU A 52 -16.25 -28.70 -11.43
CA GLU A 52 -16.18 -29.86 -12.33
C GLU A 52 -15.04 -30.81 -11.96
N TYR A 53 -13.86 -30.27 -11.66
CA TYR A 53 -12.73 -31.10 -11.23
C TYR A 53 -12.94 -31.76 -9.88
N GLU A 54 -13.68 -31.14 -8.97
CA GLU A 54 -14.06 -31.79 -7.72
C GLU A 54 -14.93 -33.02 -7.96
N LYS A 55 -15.92 -32.94 -8.86
CA LYS A 55 -16.74 -34.10 -9.26
C LYS A 55 -15.88 -35.19 -9.89
N MET A 56 -14.95 -34.82 -10.76
CA MET A 56 -14.03 -35.79 -11.36
C MET A 56 -13.13 -36.48 -10.33
N ALA A 57 -12.70 -35.77 -9.28
CA ALA A 57 -11.92 -36.35 -8.19
C ALA A 57 -12.76 -37.28 -7.31
N GLU A 58 -14.03 -36.95 -7.04
CA GLU A 58 -14.98 -37.82 -6.34
C GLU A 58 -15.25 -39.12 -7.12
N GLU A 59 -15.31 -39.04 -8.45
CA GLU A 59 -15.43 -40.18 -9.35
C GLU A 59 -14.12 -40.99 -9.49
N GLY A 60 -13.03 -40.55 -8.86
CA GLY A 60 -11.72 -41.21 -8.93
C GLY A 60 -10.98 -41.06 -10.27
N LYS A 61 -11.43 -40.14 -11.15
CA LYS A 61 -10.81 -39.89 -12.46
C LYS A 61 -9.50 -39.11 -12.36
N ILE A 62 -9.39 -38.25 -11.34
CA ILE A 62 -8.19 -37.47 -11.03
C ILE A 62 -7.90 -37.48 -9.54
N TYR A 63 -6.70 -37.05 -9.14
CA TYR A 63 -6.38 -36.88 -7.72
C TYR A 63 -7.05 -35.61 -7.17
N GLY A 64 -7.73 -35.73 -6.05
CA GLY A 64 -8.21 -34.59 -5.26
C GLY A 64 -8.17 -34.91 -3.77
N LYS A 65 -7.67 -33.98 -2.96
CA LYS A 65 -7.67 -34.10 -1.49
C LYS A 65 -8.54 -33.00 -0.88
N LYS A 66 -9.69 -33.39 -0.32
CA LYS A 66 -10.57 -32.50 0.44
C LYS A 66 -10.00 -32.20 1.83
N ILE A 67 -10.08 -30.93 2.21
CA ILE A 67 -9.78 -30.43 3.56
C ILE A 67 -10.78 -29.32 3.92
N PRO A 68 -11.11 -29.09 5.20
CA PRO A 68 -11.92 -27.94 5.56
C PRO A 68 -11.23 -26.62 5.18
N ALA A 69 -11.92 -25.73 4.46
CA ALA A 69 -11.33 -24.47 3.99
C ALA A 69 -10.84 -23.59 5.17
N ILE A 70 -11.59 -23.63 6.28
CA ILE A 70 -11.26 -22.90 7.50
C ILE A 70 -9.94 -23.35 8.13
N ASP A 71 -9.54 -24.61 7.98
CA ASP A 71 -8.30 -25.12 8.55
C ASP A 71 -7.10 -24.69 7.71
N LEU A 72 -7.25 -24.66 6.38
CA LEU A 72 -6.24 -24.07 5.51
C LEU A 72 -6.08 -22.57 5.78
N TRP A 73 -7.18 -21.86 5.96
CA TRP A 73 -7.16 -20.43 6.31
C TRP A 73 -6.43 -20.15 7.61
N LYS A 74 -6.77 -20.87 8.70
CA LYS A 74 -6.05 -20.77 9.98
C LYS A 74 -4.55 -21.04 9.81
N LYS A 75 -4.18 -22.01 8.95
CA LYS A 75 -2.78 -22.32 8.68
C LYS A 75 -2.07 -21.19 7.93
N MET A 76 -2.72 -20.58 6.94
CA MET A 76 -2.18 -19.41 6.24
C MET A 76 -1.94 -18.26 7.22
N LEU A 77 -2.92 -17.97 8.07
CA LEU A 77 -2.86 -16.92 9.07
C LEU A 77 -1.81 -17.18 10.17
N SER A 78 -1.63 -18.43 10.59
CA SER A 78 -0.56 -18.76 11.56
C SER A 78 0.82 -18.54 10.97
N MET A 79 1.02 -18.87 9.69
CA MET A 79 2.31 -18.70 9.02
C MET A 79 2.65 -17.23 8.79
N ILE A 80 1.70 -16.42 8.32
CA ILE A 80 1.94 -14.99 8.13
C ILE A 80 2.21 -14.29 9.46
N PHE A 81 1.57 -14.74 10.54
CA PHE A 81 1.85 -14.25 11.89
C PHE A 81 3.27 -14.62 12.37
N GLU A 82 3.67 -15.88 12.22
CA GLU A 82 4.98 -16.37 12.72
C GLU A 82 6.17 -15.88 11.88
N THR A 83 5.97 -15.68 10.57
CA THR A 83 7.09 -15.51 9.61
C THR A 83 6.96 -14.27 8.72
N GLY A 84 5.85 -13.54 8.80
CA GLY A 84 5.51 -12.47 7.85
C GLY A 84 5.09 -12.98 6.47
N HIS A 85 5.02 -14.30 6.26
CA HIS A 85 4.74 -14.95 4.98
C HIS A 85 3.84 -16.19 5.11
N PRO A 86 3.11 -16.60 4.06
CA PRO A 86 3.01 -15.94 2.77
C PRO A 86 2.05 -14.76 2.81
N TRP A 87 2.30 -13.72 2.02
CA TRP A 87 1.38 -12.59 1.87
C TRP A 87 0.02 -13.04 1.32
N ILE A 88 -1.03 -12.22 1.49
CA ILE A 88 -2.38 -12.51 1.00
C ILE A 88 -2.69 -11.58 -0.17
N THR A 89 -2.88 -12.17 -1.34
CA THR A 89 -3.24 -11.47 -2.58
C THR A 89 -4.42 -12.16 -3.24
N PHE A 90 -5.34 -11.39 -3.82
CA PHE A 90 -6.62 -11.89 -4.31
C PHE A 90 -6.63 -11.93 -5.85
N LYS A 91 -6.70 -13.15 -6.40
CA LYS A 91 -6.56 -13.43 -7.83
C LYS A 91 -7.64 -12.75 -8.67
N ASP A 92 -8.89 -12.94 -8.28
CA ASP A 92 -10.05 -12.54 -9.06
C ASP A 92 -10.19 -11.02 -9.15
N PRO A 93 -10.09 -10.22 -8.07
CA PRO A 93 -10.10 -8.76 -8.21
C PRO A 93 -8.92 -8.24 -9.03
N CYS A 94 -7.76 -8.92 -9.05
CA CYS A 94 -6.65 -8.54 -9.91
C CYS A 94 -6.98 -8.75 -11.39
N ASN A 95 -7.55 -9.90 -11.76
CA ASN A 95 -7.86 -10.24 -13.15
C ASN A 95 -9.12 -9.55 -13.67
N ILE A 96 -10.24 -9.63 -12.93
CA ILE A 96 -11.55 -9.06 -13.32
C ILE A 96 -11.44 -7.56 -13.55
N ARG A 97 -10.62 -6.86 -12.75
CA ARG A 97 -10.46 -5.40 -12.83
C ARG A 97 -9.27 -4.96 -13.68
N SER A 98 -8.48 -5.88 -14.23
CA SER A 98 -7.33 -5.54 -15.07
C SER A 98 -7.79 -4.94 -16.41
N PRO A 99 -7.21 -3.82 -16.88
CA PRO A 99 -7.50 -3.31 -18.21
C PRO A 99 -7.05 -4.22 -19.36
N GLN A 100 -6.20 -5.21 -19.05
CA GLN A 100 -5.50 -6.08 -19.99
C GLN A 100 -6.07 -7.52 -20.04
N ASP A 101 -7.29 -7.73 -19.57
CA ASP A 101 -7.98 -9.02 -19.57
C ASP A 101 -8.18 -9.63 -20.98
N HIS A 102 -8.15 -8.81 -22.03
CA HIS A 102 -8.25 -9.25 -23.43
C HIS A 102 -6.94 -9.80 -24.00
N ALA A 103 -5.81 -9.53 -23.34
CA ALA A 103 -4.48 -9.79 -23.86
C ALA A 103 -3.69 -10.85 -23.06
N GLY A 104 -4.29 -11.43 -22.01
CA GLY A 104 -3.66 -12.45 -21.18
C GLY A 104 -4.25 -12.52 -19.78
N VAL A 105 -3.54 -13.22 -18.89
CA VAL A 105 -3.94 -13.49 -17.51
C VAL A 105 -2.86 -12.99 -16.56
N ILE A 106 -3.28 -12.45 -15.41
CA ILE A 106 -2.39 -12.09 -14.31
C ILE A 106 -2.22 -13.32 -13.42
N HIS A 107 -1.05 -13.94 -13.53
CA HIS A 107 -0.68 -15.15 -12.80
C HIS A 107 -0.23 -14.87 -11.36
N SER A 108 0.29 -13.68 -11.09
CA SER A 108 0.75 -13.25 -9.78
C SER A 108 0.88 -11.73 -9.70
N SER A 109 1.18 -11.23 -8.51
CA SER A 109 1.74 -9.89 -8.34
C SER A 109 3.27 -9.89 -8.47
N ASN A 110 3.91 -8.73 -8.24
CA ASN A 110 5.36 -8.58 -8.08
C ASN A 110 5.81 -8.75 -6.61
N LEU A 111 7.11 -8.51 -6.35
CA LEU A 111 7.74 -8.58 -5.03
C LEU A 111 7.09 -7.70 -3.97
N CYS A 112 6.53 -6.54 -4.35
CA CYS A 112 5.95 -5.60 -3.42
C CYS A 112 4.41 -5.59 -3.42
N THR A 113 3.79 -6.50 -4.17
CA THR A 113 2.34 -6.75 -4.25
C THR A 113 1.49 -5.62 -4.85
N GLU A 114 2.06 -4.61 -5.49
CA GLU A 114 1.33 -3.48 -6.09
C GLU A 114 1.08 -3.65 -7.59
N ILE A 115 1.84 -4.51 -8.27
CA ILE A 115 1.80 -4.68 -9.72
C ILE A 115 0.95 -5.89 -10.09
N THR A 116 0.01 -5.69 -11.00
CA THR A 116 -0.92 -6.74 -11.46
C THR A 116 -0.94 -6.74 -12.99
N LEU A 117 0.14 -7.22 -13.59
CA LEU A 117 0.36 -7.24 -15.04
C LEU A 117 0.36 -8.68 -15.56
N ASN A 118 -0.06 -8.85 -16.81
CA ASN A 118 -0.06 -10.15 -17.46
C ASN A 118 1.36 -10.70 -17.61
N THR A 119 1.49 -12.02 -17.55
CA THR A 119 2.74 -12.74 -17.84
C THR A 119 2.43 -13.94 -18.71
N GLY A 120 3.42 -14.42 -19.45
CA GLY A 120 3.29 -15.60 -20.30
C GLY A 120 4.66 -16.17 -20.66
N THR A 121 4.68 -17.21 -21.48
CA THR A 121 5.93 -17.85 -21.92
C THR A 121 6.87 -16.87 -22.64
N GLU A 122 6.31 -15.95 -23.42
CA GLU A 122 7.03 -14.95 -24.20
C GLU A 122 7.02 -13.55 -23.55
N GLU A 123 6.43 -13.39 -22.37
CA GLU A 123 6.20 -12.08 -21.76
C GLU A 123 6.52 -12.10 -20.26
N THR A 124 7.54 -11.34 -19.89
CA THR A 124 7.85 -11.03 -18.50
C THR A 124 7.50 -9.57 -18.24
N ALA A 125 6.51 -9.31 -17.40
CA ALA A 125 6.08 -7.95 -17.08
C ALA A 125 7.20 -7.12 -16.45
N VAL A 126 7.22 -5.82 -16.76
CA VAL A 126 8.21 -4.85 -16.24
C VAL A 126 7.49 -3.71 -15.52
N CYS A 127 8.05 -3.26 -14.41
CA CYS A 127 7.48 -2.21 -13.57
C CYS A 127 8.24 -0.89 -13.78
N ASN A 128 7.61 0.10 -14.40
CA ASN A 128 8.20 1.44 -14.59
C ASN A 128 7.56 2.39 -13.57
N LEU A 129 8.27 2.69 -12.47
CA LEU A 129 7.67 3.29 -11.26
C LEU A 129 8.08 4.75 -11.03
N GLY A 130 7.14 5.53 -10.50
CA GLY A 130 7.36 6.89 -10.00
C GLY A 130 6.38 7.19 -8.86
N SER A 131 6.61 8.25 -8.08
CA SER A 131 5.69 8.61 -6.99
C SER A 131 5.57 10.12 -6.82
N ILE A 132 4.34 10.58 -6.59
CA ILE A 132 4.02 11.97 -6.27
C ILE A 132 4.12 12.20 -4.76
N ILE A 133 4.62 13.36 -4.34
CA ILE A 133 4.68 13.79 -2.94
C ILE A 133 3.39 14.52 -2.60
N LEU A 134 2.46 13.87 -1.91
CA LEU A 134 1.10 14.38 -1.71
C LEU A 134 1.07 15.72 -0.96
N GLU A 135 1.82 15.84 0.14
CA GLU A 135 1.81 17.03 0.99
C GLU A 135 2.35 18.27 0.27
N SER A 136 3.15 18.10 -0.78
CA SER A 136 3.64 19.22 -1.59
C SER A 136 2.57 19.77 -2.56
N HIS A 137 1.42 19.12 -2.67
CA HIS A 137 0.30 19.49 -3.55
C HIS A 137 -0.92 19.95 -2.77
N LEU A 138 -0.73 20.37 -1.51
CA LEU A 138 -1.76 21.03 -0.73
C LEU A 138 -1.59 22.54 -0.75
N ASP A 139 -2.69 23.28 -0.78
CA ASP A 139 -2.72 24.72 -0.52
C ASP A 139 -2.60 25.03 1.00
N ASP A 140 -2.52 26.31 1.35
CA ASP A 140 -2.40 26.74 2.75
C ASP A 140 -3.62 26.36 3.62
N ALA A 141 -4.77 26.09 3.00
CA ALA A 141 -5.98 25.62 3.67
C ALA A 141 -6.04 24.08 3.75
N GLY A 142 -5.07 23.37 3.19
CA GLY A 142 -5.00 21.91 3.17
C GLY A 142 -5.84 21.26 2.06
N ASN A 143 -6.39 22.02 1.11
CA ASN A 143 -7.08 21.49 -0.06
C ASN A 143 -6.07 21.08 -1.13
N ILE A 144 -6.48 20.21 -2.06
CA ILE A 144 -5.63 19.79 -3.17
C ILE A 144 -5.45 20.95 -4.16
N ASP A 145 -4.21 21.35 -4.41
CA ASP A 145 -3.86 22.23 -5.53
C ASP A 145 -3.93 21.42 -6.83
N HIS A 146 -5.14 21.36 -7.39
CA HIS A 146 -5.43 20.61 -8.61
C HIS A 146 -4.59 21.05 -9.82
N LYS A 147 -4.26 22.34 -9.91
CA LYS A 147 -3.46 22.85 -11.04
C LYS A 147 -2.04 22.30 -10.95
N LYS A 148 -1.42 22.45 -9.77
CA LYS A 148 -0.07 21.92 -9.52
C LYS A 148 -0.02 20.41 -9.65
N LEU A 149 -1.02 19.71 -9.10
CA LEU A 149 -1.10 18.25 -9.17
C LEU A 149 -1.18 17.76 -10.62
N ARG A 150 -2.05 18.38 -11.44
CA ARG A 150 -2.18 18.05 -12.87
C ARG A 150 -0.87 18.28 -13.63
N ASP A 151 -0.21 19.42 -13.43
CA ASP A 151 1.05 19.74 -14.10
C ASP A 151 2.16 18.74 -13.73
N THR A 152 2.29 18.38 -12.44
CA THR A 152 3.26 17.38 -11.97
C THR A 152 2.97 16.00 -12.56
N ILE A 153 1.71 15.55 -12.54
CA ILE A 153 1.32 14.23 -13.05
C ILE A 153 1.57 14.12 -14.55
N ARG A 154 1.26 15.17 -15.34
CA ARG A 154 1.55 15.19 -16.78
C ARG A 154 3.03 14.96 -17.08
N ILE A 155 3.91 15.59 -16.29
CA ILE A 155 5.37 15.41 -16.41
C ILE A 155 5.75 13.99 -15.99
N ALA A 156 5.23 13.50 -14.87
CA ALA A 156 5.55 12.17 -14.34
C ALA A 156 5.15 11.05 -15.32
N VAL A 157 3.91 11.09 -15.86
CA VAL A 157 3.42 10.09 -16.83
C VAL A 157 4.27 10.09 -18.09
N ARG A 158 4.63 11.27 -18.63
CA ARG A 158 5.53 11.36 -19.80
C ARG A 158 6.92 10.82 -19.49
N ALA A 159 7.48 11.12 -18.31
CA ALA A 159 8.78 10.61 -17.91
C ALA A 159 8.76 9.07 -17.82
N LEU A 160 7.72 8.49 -17.23
CA LEU A 160 7.55 7.04 -17.14
C LEU A 160 7.34 6.39 -18.51
N ASP A 161 6.56 6.99 -19.41
CA ASP A 161 6.43 6.49 -20.79
C ASP A 161 7.77 6.53 -21.55
N ASN A 162 8.58 7.58 -21.35
CA ASN A 162 9.91 7.66 -21.94
C ASN A 162 10.87 6.61 -21.39
N VAL A 163 10.77 6.24 -20.11
CA VAL A 163 11.60 5.18 -19.50
C VAL A 163 11.45 3.87 -20.25
N ILE A 164 10.26 3.53 -20.74
CA ILE A 164 10.00 2.30 -21.50
C ILE A 164 10.91 2.23 -22.75
N ASP A 165 11.10 3.33 -23.45
CA ASP A 165 11.88 3.36 -24.69
C ASP A 165 13.39 3.45 -24.45
N ILE A 166 13.80 4.01 -23.30
CA ILE A 166 15.22 4.23 -22.95
C ILE A 166 15.80 3.05 -22.16
N ASN A 167 14.95 2.29 -21.46
CA ASN A 167 15.39 1.24 -20.56
C ASN A 167 16.16 0.13 -21.28
N PHE A 168 17.21 -0.38 -20.64
CA PHE A 168 17.90 -1.58 -21.08
C PHE A 168 17.17 -2.81 -20.52
N TYR A 169 16.72 -3.71 -21.41
CA TYR A 169 16.03 -4.93 -21.02
C TYR A 169 17.01 -6.10 -20.92
N PRO A 170 17.10 -6.79 -19.77
CA PRO A 170 18.02 -7.91 -19.59
C PRO A 170 17.57 -9.18 -20.33
N THR A 171 16.28 -9.30 -20.67
CA THR A 171 15.72 -10.45 -21.38
C THR A 171 14.77 -10.00 -22.49
N LYS A 172 14.67 -10.79 -23.57
CA LYS A 172 13.77 -10.47 -24.68
C LYS A 172 12.28 -10.48 -24.27
N PRO A 173 11.79 -11.43 -23.45
CA PRO A 173 10.41 -11.39 -22.96
C PRO A 173 10.04 -10.11 -22.18
N ALA A 174 11.01 -9.51 -21.49
CA ALA A 174 10.80 -8.24 -20.79
C ALA A 174 10.63 -7.06 -21.76
N GLU A 175 11.48 -6.97 -22.77
CA GLU A 175 11.39 -5.97 -23.84
C GLU A 175 10.06 -6.10 -24.61
N VAL A 176 9.67 -7.32 -24.95
CA VAL A 176 8.42 -7.62 -25.68
C VAL A 176 7.21 -7.17 -24.89
N SER A 177 7.09 -7.59 -23.62
CA SER A 177 5.96 -7.23 -22.77
C SER A 177 5.86 -5.71 -22.58
N ASN A 178 6.97 -5.05 -22.22
CA ASN A 178 6.95 -3.61 -21.93
C ASN A 178 6.68 -2.78 -23.19
N SER A 179 7.22 -3.17 -24.35
CA SER A 179 6.96 -2.46 -25.62
C SER A 179 5.53 -2.65 -26.12
N ARG A 180 4.96 -3.84 -25.92
CA ARG A 180 3.61 -4.19 -26.39
C ARG A 180 2.51 -3.51 -25.59
N HIS A 181 2.65 -3.47 -24.27
CA HIS A 181 1.59 -3.03 -23.35
C HIS A 181 1.87 -1.65 -22.73
N ARG A 182 3.14 -1.26 -22.66
CA ARG A 182 3.60 0.02 -22.10
C ARG A 182 3.06 0.35 -20.69
N PRO A 183 3.03 -0.60 -19.74
CA PRO A 183 2.52 -0.33 -18.40
C PRO A 183 3.45 0.62 -17.64
N ILE A 184 2.88 1.53 -16.85
CA ILE A 184 3.60 2.37 -15.89
C ILE A 184 2.91 2.26 -14.52
N GLY A 185 3.63 2.61 -13.45
CA GLY A 185 3.12 2.62 -12.08
C GLY A 185 3.43 3.94 -11.40
N LEU A 186 2.52 4.90 -11.53
CA LEU A 186 2.56 6.14 -10.77
C LEU A 186 1.87 5.91 -9.40
N GLY A 187 2.66 6.04 -8.35
CA GLY A 187 2.22 5.95 -6.96
C GLY A 187 2.20 7.30 -6.26
N VAL A 188 2.07 7.24 -4.93
CA VAL A 188 2.05 8.39 -4.04
C VAL A 188 2.86 8.08 -2.79
N MET A 189 3.50 9.12 -2.23
CA MET A 189 4.10 9.11 -0.90
C MET A 189 3.70 10.36 -0.14
N GLY A 190 3.98 10.40 1.16
CA GLY A 190 3.72 11.57 1.98
C GLY A 190 2.29 11.69 2.54
N LEU A 191 1.51 10.60 2.50
CA LEU A 191 0.12 10.63 2.99
C LEU A 191 0.01 11.09 4.45
N GLN A 192 0.82 10.53 5.35
CA GLN A 192 0.74 10.88 6.76
C GLN A 192 1.15 12.34 7.02
N ASN A 193 2.14 12.86 6.28
CA ASN A 193 2.49 14.28 6.32
C ASN A 193 1.34 15.17 5.82
N ALA A 194 0.66 14.76 4.73
CA ALA A 194 -0.51 15.47 4.22
C ALA A 194 -1.65 15.51 5.26
N LEU A 195 -1.89 14.41 5.97
CA LEU A 195 -2.86 14.35 7.06
C LEU A 195 -2.47 15.27 8.23
N TYR A 196 -1.18 15.32 8.62
CA TYR A 196 -0.71 16.27 9.63
C TYR A 196 -0.91 17.73 9.21
N ALA A 197 -0.60 18.06 7.95
CA ALA A 197 -0.80 19.40 7.42
C ALA A 197 -2.28 19.83 7.45
N ARG A 198 -3.20 18.89 7.22
CA ARG A 198 -4.65 19.10 7.35
C ARG A 198 -5.17 19.03 8.79
N GLY A 199 -4.33 18.66 9.76
CA GLY A 199 -4.75 18.46 11.14
C GLY A 199 -5.71 17.27 11.33
N ILE A 200 -5.63 16.25 10.48
CA ILE A 200 -6.55 15.09 10.49
C ILE A 200 -5.84 13.87 11.08
N SER A 201 -6.54 13.10 11.93
CA SER A 201 -6.06 11.80 12.41
C SER A 201 -6.21 10.74 11.32
N PHE A 202 -5.24 9.84 11.20
CA PHE A 202 -5.36 8.69 10.30
C PHE A 202 -6.57 7.80 10.67
N ALA A 203 -6.91 7.72 11.96
CA ALA A 203 -8.03 6.93 12.48
C ALA A 203 -9.35 7.71 12.45
N SER A 204 -9.71 8.31 11.30
CA SER A 204 -10.92 9.10 11.13
C SER A 204 -11.59 8.83 9.78
N ASP A 205 -12.90 9.05 9.71
CA ASP A 205 -13.64 9.01 8.44
C ASP A 205 -13.19 10.15 7.49
N GLU A 206 -12.75 11.29 8.04
CA GLU A 206 -12.19 12.38 7.23
C GLU A 206 -10.91 11.95 6.49
N ALA A 207 -10.05 11.16 7.14
CA ALA A 207 -8.88 10.58 6.48
C ALA A 207 -9.29 9.57 5.40
N VAL A 208 -10.30 8.73 5.64
CA VAL A 208 -10.82 7.79 4.64
C VAL A 208 -11.37 8.54 3.42
N GLU A 209 -12.13 9.60 3.61
CA GLU A 209 -12.68 10.42 2.53
C GLU A 209 -11.60 11.22 1.79
N PHE A 210 -10.58 11.71 2.49
CA PHE A 210 -9.43 12.34 1.84
C PHE A 210 -8.67 11.35 0.95
N ASN A 211 -8.60 10.07 1.34
CA ASN A 211 -8.01 9.01 0.52
C ASN A 211 -8.80 8.70 -0.75
N ASP A 212 -10.12 8.89 -0.72
CA ASP A 212 -10.96 8.86 -1.93
C ASP A 212 -10.65 10.08 -2.81
N GLU A 213 -10.69 11.28 -2.21
CA GLU A 213 -10.52 12.58 -2.87
C GLU A 213 -9.19 12.70 -3.62
N PHE A 214 -8.04 12.47 -2.96
CA PHE A 214 -6.76 12.67 -3.63
C PHE A 214 -6.50 11.61 -4.70
N MET A 215 -6.95 10.38 -4.47
CA MET A 215 -6.69 9.30 -5.40
C MET A 215 -7.58 9.41 -6.64
N GLU A 216 -8.81 9.90 -6.49
CA GLU A 216 -9.65 10.34 -7.61
C GLU A 216 -8.92 11.39 -8.46
N ALA A 217 -8.41 12.44 -7.83
CA ALA A 217 -7.69 13.51 -8.52
C ALA A 217 -6.42 13.01 -9.24
N ILE A 218 -5.63 12.16 -8.59
CA ILE A 218 -4.44 11.56 -9.20
C ILE A 218 -4.84 10.70 -10.41
N ALA A 219 -5.85 9.85 -10.26
CA ALA A 219 -6.31 8.97 -11.32
C ALA A 219 -6.84 9.76 -12.53
N TYR A 220 -7.68 10.76 -12.26
CA TYR A 220 -8.24 11.64 -13.29
C TYR A 220 -7.14 12.24 -14.16
N TYR A 221 -6.15 12.89 -13.54
CA TYR A 221 -5.07 13.55 -14.28
C TYR A 221 -4.08 12.56 -14.91
N ALA A 222 -3.88 11.39 -14.32
CA ALA A 222 -2.97 10.39 -14.85
C ALA A 222 -3.54 9.72 -16.11
N TYR A 223 -4.84 9.38 -16.10
CA TYR A 223 -5.53 8.84 -17.27
C TYR A 223 -5.69 9.88 -18.37
N GLU A 224 -6.01 11.12 -18.00
CA GLU A 224 -5.99 12.24 -18.94
C GLU A 224 -4.63 12.38 -19.64
N SER A 225 -3.54 12.32 -18.87
CA SER A 225 -2.17 12.48 -19.39
C SER A 225 -1.73 11.32 -20.28
N SER A 226 -2.12 10.08 -19.97
CA SER A 226 -1.83 8.93 -20.83
C SER A 226 -2.64 9.01 -22.14
N SER A 227 -3.86 9.54 -22.10
CA SER A 227 -4.66 9.80 -23.30
C SER A 227 -4.06 10.92 -24.16
N ASP A 228 -3.56 12.01 -23.56
CA ASP A 228 -2.81 13.06 -24.27
C ASP A 228 -1.59 12.48 -25.02
N LEU A 229 -0.84 11.59 -24.37
CA LEU A 229 0.28 10.91 -25.02
C LEU A 229 -0.18 9.98 -26.14
N ALA A 230 -1.37 9.39 -26.05
CA ALA A 230 -1.94 8.61 -27.15
C ALA A 230 -2.26 9.49 -28.36
N GLY A 231 -2.78 10.70 -28.12
CA GLY A 231 -3.00 11.70 -29.17
C GLY A 231 -1.71 12.16 -29.87
N GLU A 232 -0.59 12.22 -29.15
CA GLU A 232 0.73 12.58 -29.71
C GLU A 232 1.45 11.40 -30.38
N ARG A 233 1.46 10.22 -29.73
CA ARG A 233 2.37 9.10 -30.04
C ARG A 233 1.64 7.85 -30.53
N GLY A 234 0.31 7.88 -30.59
CA GLY A 234 -0.53 6.71 -30.80
C GLY A 234 -0.69 5.86 -29.54
N THR A 235 -1.71 4.99 -29.55
CA THR A 235 -2.00 4.05 -28.46
C THR A 235 -0.91 2.99 -28.32
N TYR A 236 -0.85 2.29 -27.17
CA TYR A 236 -0.03 1.08 -27.06
C TYR A 236 -0.53 -0.02 -28.02
N SER A 237 0.36 -0.93 -28.40
CA SER A 237 0.14 -1.89 -29.49
C SER A 237 -1.04 -2.82 -29.22
N SER A 238 -1.25 -3.24 -27.98
CA SER A 238 -2.38 -4.11 -27.60
C SER A 238 -3.60 -3.34 -27.08
N TYR A 239 -3.80 -2.07 -27.45
CA TYR A 239 -4.91 -1.26 -26.92
C TYR A 239 -6.29 -1.79 -27.28
N LYS A 240 -6.47 -2.28 -28.52
CA LYS A 240 -7.78 -2.72 -29.00
C LYS A 240 -8.29 -3.95 -28.25
N GLY A 241 -9.54 -3.87 -27.80
CA GLY A 241 -10.19 -4.88 -26.95
C GLY A 241 -9.98 -4.68 -25.43
N SER A 242 -9.08 -3.78 -25.02
CA SER A 242 -8.87 -3.46 -23.60
C SER A 242 -10.12 -2.92 -22.93
N LYS A 243 -10.13 -2.88 -21.59
CA LYS A 243 -11.20 -2.18 -20.87
C LYS A 243 -11.30 -0.70 -21.25
N TRP A 244 -10.16 -0.05 -21.51
CA TRP A 244 -10.12 1.33 -21.99
C TRP A 244 -10.86 1.49 -23.33
N ASP A 245 -10.60 0.60 -24.30
CA ASP A 245 -11.27 0.58 -25.62
C ASP A 245 -12.77 0.25 -25.50
N ARG A 246 -13.15 -0.47 -24.44
CA ARG A 246 -14.55 -0.78 -24.09
C ARG A 246 -15.23 0.31 -23.24
N GLY A 247 -14.54 1.41 -22.93
CA GLY A 247 -15.09 2.53 -22.15
C GLY A 247 -15.20 2.27 -20.64
N LEU A 248 -14.52 1.24 -20.13
CA LEU A 248 -14.52 0.86 -18.71
C LEU A 248 -13.29 1.45 -18.00
N LEU A 249 -13.54 2.27 -17.00
CA LEU A 249 -12.54 2.83 -16.09
C LEU A 249 -12.46 2.04 -14.78
N PRO A 250 -11.41 2.21 -13.94
CA PRO A 250 -11.22 1.42 -12.73
C PRO A 250 -12.40 1.42 -11.76
N GLN A 251 -13.13 2.55 -11.65
CA GLN A 251 -14.29 2.64 -10.78
C GLN A 251 -15.48 1.82 -11.29
N ASP A 252 -15.64 1.68 -12.61
CA ASP A 252 -16.69 0.81 -13.21
C ASP A 252 -16.40 -0.66 -12.96
N THR A 253 -15.11 -1.03 -12.87
CA THR A 253 -14.72 -2.42 -12.66
C THR A 253 -15.07 -2.95 -11.27
N VAL A 254 -15.43 -2.09 -10.32
CA VAL A 254 -15.90 -2.52 -9.00
C VAL A 254 -17.26 -3.22 -9.13
N ASP A 255 -18.15 -2.73 -9.98
CA ASP A 255 -19.45 -3.36 -10.23
C ASP A 255 -19.29 -4.65 -11.05
N LEU A 256 -18.31 -4.70 -11.95
CA LEU A 256 -17.93 -5.94 -12.63
C LEU A 256 -17.44 -7.00 -11.64
N LEU A 257 -16.59 -6.60 -10.68
CA LEU A 257 -16.13 -7.49 -9.62
C LEU A 257 -17.30 -8.01 -8.78
N GLU A 258 -18.18 -7.12 -8.33
CA GLU A 258 -19.36 -7.50 -7.55
C GLU A 258 -20.25 -8.49 -8.30
N LYS A 259 -20.49 -8.25 -9.58
CA LYS A 259 -21.29 -9.15 -10.45
C LYS A 259 -20.62 -10.51 -10.66
N GLU A 260 -19.31 -10.55 -10.90
CA GLU A 260 -18.55 -11.79 -11.08
C GLU A 260 -18.45 -12.58 -9.77
N ARG A 261 -18.23 -11.88 -8.65
CA ARG A 261 -18.14 -12.47 -7.32
C ARG A 261 -19.50 -12.94 -6.82
N GLY A 262 -20.59 -12.24 -7.12
CA GLY A 262 -21.92 -12.52 -6.57
C GLY A 262 -22.05 -12.21 -5.07
N VAL A 263 -21.15 -11.39 -4.53
CA VAL A 263 -21.15 -10.87 -3.16
C VAL A 263 -20.85 -9.38 -3.25
N GLU A 264 -21.54 -8.57 -2.44
CA GLU A 264 -21.36 -7.12 -2.38
C GLU A 264 -19.89 -6.76 -2.15
N VAL A 265 -19.40 -5.78 -2.90
CA VAL A 265 -18.09 -5.18 -2.67
C VAL A 265 -18.30 -3.91 -1.85
N GLU A 266 -17.93 -3.97 -0.57
CA GLU A 266 -18.19 -2.97 0.46
C GLU A 266 -17.30 -1.72 0.31
N VAL A 267 -17.40 -1.02 -0.83
CA VAL A 267 -16.74 0.26 -1.07
C VAL A 267 -17.73 1.23 -1.71
N PRO A 268 -17.93 2.44 -1.17
CA PRO A 268 -18.89 3.38 -1.75
C PRO A 268 -18.55 3.74 -3.20
N ARG A 269 -19.57 3.63 -4.04
CA ARG A 269 -19.54 4.12 -5.42
C ARG A 269 -19.77 5.62 -5.40
N GLY A 270 -19.13 6.33 -6.32
CA GLY A 270 -19.26 7.78 -6.41
C GLY A 270 -17.98 8.43 -6.93
N GLU A 271 -18.19 9.56 -7.57
CA GLU A 271 -17.21 10.41 -8.23
C GLU A 271 -17.50 11.86 -7.84
N LYS A 272 -16.46 12.66 -7.57
CA LYS A 272 -16.56 14.10 -7.33
C LYS A 272 -16.10 14.91 -8.54
N MET A 273 -15.27 14.34 -9.41
CA MET A 273 -14.77 14.98 -10.63
C MET A 273 -15.61 14.61 -11.85
N ASP A 274 -15.56 15.42 -12.90
CA ASP A 274 -16.32 15.20 -14.14
C ASP A 274 -15.62 14.20 -15.08
N TRP A 275 -15.86 12.91 -14.84
CA TRP A 275 -15.21 11.82 -15.58
C TRP A 275 -15.66 11.69 -17.03
N ASP A 276 -16.76 12.32 -17.44
CA ASP A 276 -17.20 12.30 -18.84
C ASP A 276 -16.13 12.91 -19.75
N VAL A 277 -15.45 13.97 -19.28
CA VAL A 277 -14.33 14.59 -19.99
C VAL A 277 -13.19 13.59 -20.27
N VAL A 278 -12.82 12.78 -19.29
CA VAL A 278 -11.75 11.78 -19.43
C VAL A 278 -12.22 10.61 -20.32
N ARG A 279 -13.47 10.16 -20.15
CA ARG A 279 -14.07 9.09 -20.97
C ARG A 279 -14.13 9.49 -22.44
N GLU A 280 -14.63 10.68 -22.76
CA GLU A 280 -14.70 11.19 -24.13
C GLU A 280 -13.31 11.33 -24.76
N LYS A 281 -12.34 11.80 -23.97
CA LYS A 281 -10.96 11.94 -24.41
C LYS A 281 -10.33 10.58 -24.74
N ILE A 282 -10.48 9.60 -23.86
CA ILE A 282 -10.02 8.22 -24.07
C ILE A 282 -10.74 7.59 -25.27
N ALA A 283 -12.05 7.78 -25.41
CA ALA A 283 -12.81 7.26 -26.56
C ALA A 283 -12.29 7.83 -27.89
N LYS A 284 -11.88 9.11 -27.91
CA LYS A 284 -11.36 9.79 -29.10
C LYS A 284 -9.89 9.45 -29.41
N GLN A 285 -9.03 9.43 -28.40
CA GLN A 285 -7.56 9.37 -28.56
C GLN A 285 -6.97 8.00 -28.22
N GLY A 286 -7.68 7.21 -27.41
CA GLY A 286 -7.17 6.01 -26.76
C GLY A 286 -6.24 6.30 -25.59
N MET A 287 -5.47 5.28 -25.21
CA MET A 287 -4.51 5.32 -24.10
C MET A 287 -3.11 4.95 -24.57
N ARG A 288 -2.09 5.64 -24.04
CA ARG A 288 -0.68 5.33 -24.36
C ARG A 288 -0.14 4.17 -23.53
N ASN A 289 -0.68 3.96 -22.33
CA ASN A 289 -0.20 2.98 -21.36
C ASN A 289 -1.34 2.03 -20.97
N SER A 290 -1.07 0.73 -20.89
CA SER A 290 -2.11 -0.25 -20.50
C SER A 290 -2.55 -0.13 -19.05
N ASN A 291 -1.62 0.25 -18.18
CA ASN A 291 -1.80 0.47 -16.76
C ASN A 291 -1.00 1.72 -16.38
N VAL A 292 -1.51 2.50 -15.43
CA VAL A 292 -0.97 3.82 -15.11
C VAL A 292 -0.66 3.97 -13.62
N LEU A 293 -1.45 3.38 -12.74
CA LEU A 293 -1.40 3.65 -11.29
C LEU A 293 -1.01 2.40 -10.52
N ALA A 294 0.01 2.53 -9.66
CA ALA A 294 0.39 1.51 -8.69
C ALA A 294 1.11 2.18 -7.51
N ILE A 295 0.66 1.94 -6.28
CA ILE A 295 1.29 2.52 -5.09
C ILE A 295 2.31 1.53 -4.54
N ALA A 296 3.57 1.71 -4.94
CA ALA A 296 4.70 0.90 -4.51
C ALA A 296 5.29 1.40 -3.18
N PRO A 297 6.15 0.58 -2.51
CA PRO A 297 6.91 1.03 -1.36
C PRO A 297 7.93 2.11 -1.76
N THR A 298 8.01 3.19 -0.98
CA THR A 298 8.84 4.38 -1.28
C THR A 298 9.96 4.60 -0.26
N ALA A 299 10.35 3.55 0.48
CA ALA A 299 11.26 3.64 1.63
C ALA A 299 12.53 4.47 1.38
N THR A 300 13.20 4.30 0.24
CA THR A 300 14.42 5.07 -0.07
C THR A 300 14.09 6.50 -0.53
N ILE A 301 13.15 6.65 -1.48
CA ILE A 301 12.84 7.95 -2.07
C ILE A 301 12.11 8.88 -1.09
N SER A 302 11.35 8.35 -0.13
CA SER A 302 10.71 9.13 0.92
C SER A 302 11.74 9.71 1.88
N ASN A 303 12.81 8.94 2.19
CA ASN A 303 13.94 9.45 2.97
C ASN A 303 14.70 10.55 2.25
N ILE A 304 14.94 10.40 0.94
CA ILE A 304 15.60 11.44 0.11
C ILE A 304 14.76 12.71 0.12
N MET A 305 13.45 12.59 -0.05
CA MET A 305 12.52 13.72 -0.11
C MET A 305 12.06 14.21 1.27
N ARG A 306 12.58 13.63 2.37
CA ARG A 306 12.22 13.92 3.77
C ARG A 306 10.70 13.90 4.02
N THR A 307 10.03 12.89 3.47
CA THR A 307 8.59 12.68 3.63
C THR A 307 8.27 11.29 4.20
N THR A 308 7.03 11.09 4.63
CA THR A 308 6.54 9.79 5.10
C THR A 308 6.40 8.81 3.93
N PRO A 309 6.75 7.53 4.11
CA PRO A 309 6.64 6.55 3.05
C PRO A 309 5.18 6.26 2.68
N CYS A 310 4.92 6.19 1.38
CA CYS A 310 3.73 5.60 0.78
C CYS A 310 2.41 6.21 1.32
N ILE A 311 1.55 5.30 1.80
CA ILE A 311 0.17 5.46 2.26
C ILE A 311 0.01 4.96 3.70
N GLU A 312 1.10 4.81 4.44
CA GLU A 312 1.11 4.23 5.77
C GLU A 312 1.07 5.32 6.84
N PRO A 313 0.46 5.05 8.01
CA PRO A 313 0.66 5.89 9.18
C PRO A 313 2.12 5.89 9.61
N ASN A 314 2.50 6.90 10.39
CA ASN A 314 3.85 6.95 10.91
C ASN A 314 4.11 5.76 11.85
N TYR A 315 5.24 5.05 11.66
CA TYR A 315 5.55 3.86 12.45
C TYR A 315 5.83 4.21 13.92
N LYS A 316 6.56 5.31 14.15
CA LYS A 316 6.85 5.87 15.48
C LYS A 316 7.04 7.39 15.38
N ASN A 317 6.62 8.14 16.39
CA ASN A 317 6.93 9.57 16.47
C ASN A 317 8.35 9.87 16.94
N LEU A 318 9.05 8.86 17.48
CA LEU A 318 10.43 8.94 17.94
C LEU A 318 11.17 7.67 17.52
N PHE A 319 12.28 7.81 16.81
CA PHE A 319 13.16 6.69 16.50
C PHE A 319 14.63 7.09 16.59
N VAL A 320 15.50 6.10 16.84
CA VAL A 320 16.95 6.30 16.90
C VAL A 320 17.54 5.89 15.56
N LYS A 321 18.31 6.79 14.96
CA LYS A 321 19.09 6.53 13.76
C LYS A 321 20.57 6.47 14.14
N SER A 322 21.16 5.29 14.03
CA SER A 322 22.59 5.09 14.25
C SER A 322 23.35 5.28 12.94
N ASN A 323 24.41 6.09 12.96
CA ASN A 323 25.34 6.27 11.83
C ASN A 323 26.80 6.20 12.33
N LEU A 324 27.77 6.41 11.44
CA LEU A 324 29.21 6.35 11.77
C LEU A 324 29.64 7.33 12.88
N SER A 325 28.88 8.40 13.12
CA SER A 325 29.17 9.45 14.09
C SER A 325 28.39 9.30 15.41
N GLY A 326 27.59 8.25 15.56
CA GLY A 326 26.84 7.95 16.79
C GLY A 326 25.35 7.70 16.55
N GLU A 327 24.59 7.73 17.65
CA GLU A 327 23.14 7.53 17.66
C GLU A 327 22.41 8.87 17.77
N PHE A 328 21.50 9.12 16.83
CA PHE A 328 20.74 10.37 16.76
C PHE A 328 19.26 10.08 16.94
N ILE A 329 18.62 10.77 17.89
CA ILE A 329 17.17 10.71 18.06
C ILE A 329 16.54 11.58 16.98
N VAL A 330 15.67 10.98 16.18
CA VAL A 330 14.84 11.65 15.19
C VAL A 330 13.42 11.71 15.72
N LEU A 331 12.88 12.92 15.80
CA LEU A 331 11.53 13.21 16.25
C LEU A 331 10.66 13.60 15.07
N ASN A 332 9.36 13.28 15.16
CA ASN A 332 8.36 13.77 14.23
C ASN A 332 8.27 15.31 14.31
N GLU A 333 8.74 15.98 13.25
CA GLU A 333 8.78 17.45 13.21
C GLU A 333 7.40 18.10 13.35
N TYR A 334 6.35 17.47 12.83
CA TYR A 334 4.97 17.99 12.95
C TYR A 334 4.54 17.99 14.41
N LEU A 335 4.79 16.89 15.13
CA LEU A 335 4.49 16.78 16.57
C LEU A 335 5.24 17.85 17.37
N VAL A 336 6.53 18.04 17.12
CA VAL A 336 7.33 19.06 17.80
C VAL A 336 6.78 20.47 17.53
N ARG A 337 6.40 20.78 16.29
CA ARG A 337 5.81 22.09 15.93
C ARG A 337 4.50 22.32 16.68
N ASP A 338 3.62 21.32 16.75
CA ASP A 338 2.34 21.45 17.42
C ASP A 338 2.48 21.53 18.95
N LEU A 339 3.38 20.75 19.55
CA LEU A 339 3.72 20.87 20.98
C LEU A 339 4.28 22.26 21.31
N LYS A 340 5.12 22.83 20.43
CA LYS A 340 5.63 24.21 20.59
C LYS A 340 4.50 25.24 20.51
N LYS A 341 3.58 25.13 19.57
CA LYS A 341 2.40 26.04 19.47
C LYS A 341 1.55 26.01 20.74
N LEU A 342 1.45 24.86 21.39
CA LEU A 342 0.72 24.68 22.64
C LEU A 342 1.54 25.03 23.90
N ASN A 343 2.78 25.49 23.75
CA ASN A 343 3.74 25.72 24.85
C ASN A 343 3.99 24.48 25.73
N LEU A 344 3.83 23.28 25.16
CA LEU A 344 4.08 21.99 25.83
C LEU A 344 5.49 21.45 25.57
N TRP A 345 6.27 22.10 24.70
CA TRP A 345 7.61 21.65 24.34
C TRP A 345 8.66 22.08 25.37
N ASN A 346 8.99 21.19 26.30
CA ASN A 346 10.01 21.38 27.34
C ASN A 346 10.82 20.09 27.60
N GLN A 347 11.79 20.15 28.53
CA GLN A 347 12.65 19.01 28.84
C GLN A 347 11.88 17.80 29.38
N GLU A 348 10.86 18.03 30.20
CA GLU A 348 10.01 16.97 30.76
C GLU A 348 9.24 16.24 29.65
N MET A 349 8.63 16.99 28.72
CA MET A 349 7.94 16.43 27.55
C MET A 349 8.88 15.60 26.68
N MET A 350 10.11 16.07 26.45
CA MET A 350 11.11 15.30 25.70
C MET A 350 11.48 13.98 26.41
N ASP A 351 11.59 13.99 27.73
CA ASP A 351 11.93 12.80 28.51
C ASP A 351 10.74 11.83 28.58
N GLN A 352 9.50 12.33 28.65
CA GLN A 352 8.28 11.51 28.51
C GLN A 352 8.18 10.86 27.13
N LEU A 353 8.40 11.63 26.04
CA LEU A 353 8.40 11.07 24.68
C LEU A 353 9.44 9.97 24.50
N LYS A 354 10.63 10.10 25.11
CA LYS A 354 11.63 9.03 25.13
C LYS A 354 11.17 7.83 25.97
N TYR A 355 10.60 8.08 27.15
CA TYR A 355 10.14 7.03 28.04
C TYR A 355 9.06 6.15 27.40
N PHE A 356 8.10 6.76 26.71
CA PHE A 356 7.03 6.08 25.99
C PHE A 356 7.38 5.72 24.54
N ASP A 357 8.66 5.76 24.16
CA ASP A 357 9.17 5.41 22.82
C ASP A 357 8.41 6.10 21.66
N GLY A 358 7.95 7.33 21.89
CA GLY A 358 7.21 8.18 20.94
C GLY A 358 5.68 8.00 20.95
N GLU A 359 5.14 7.14 21.81
CA GLU A 359 3.69 7.01 22.01
C GLU A 359 3.15 8.13 22.90
N LEU A 360 1.98 8.67 22.56
CA LEU A 360 1.39 9.82 23.28
C LEU A 360 0.26 9.45 24.23
N ALA A 361 -0.27 8.23 24.14
CA ALA A 361 -1.49 7.81 24.84
C ALA A 361 -1.38 8.05 26.36
N ASP A 362 -0.26 7.66 26.95
CA ASP A 362 -0.03 7.67 28.40
C ASP A 362 0.66 8.95 28.90
N ILE A 363 0.91 9.94 28.04
CA ILE A 363 1.50 11.21 28.43
C ILE A 363 0.41 12.15 28.96
N GLU A 364 0.48 12.51 30.23
CA GLU A 364 -0.41 13.50 30.86
C GLU A 364 -0.12 14.91 30.32
N GLY A 365 -1.16 15.75 30.21
CA GLY A 365 -1.03 17.13 29.76
C GLY A 365 -1.05 17.34 28.24
N ILE A 366 -0.95 16.28 27.43
CA ILE A 366 -1.20 16.37 25.98
C ILE A 366 -2.72 16.34 25.71
N PRO A 367 -3.28 17.32 24.97
CA PRO A 367 -4.68 17.30 24.55
C PRO A 367 -5.05 16.05 23.76
N GLU A 368 -6.28 15.55 23.94
CA GLU A 368 -6.74 14.32 23.29
C GLU A 368 -6.76 14.44 21.76
N ASP A 369 -7.07 15.62 21.21
CA ASP A 369 -7.01 15.84 19.76
C ASP A 369 -5.58 15.64 19.20
N LEU A 370 -4.56 16.03 19.97
CA LEU A 370 -3.16 15.83 19.57
C LEU A 370 -2.79 14.35 19.68
N LYS A 371 -3.24 13.65 20.74
CA LYS A 371 -3.02 12.19 20.86
C LYS A 371 -3.63 11.44 19.68
N GLN A 372 -4.85 11.79 19.28
CA GLN A 372 -5.53 11.18 18.13
C GLN A 372 -4.83 11.51 16.81
N ARG A 373 -4.35 12.74 16.61
CA ARG A 373 -3.64 13.14 15.37
C ARG A 373 -2.33 12.40 15.16
N TYR A 374 -1.61 12.10 16.24
CA TYR A 374 -0.27 11.51 16.18
C TYR A 374 -0.24 10.02 16.61
N LEU A 375 -1.36 9.30 16.44
CA LEU A 375 -1.38 7.85 16.59
C LEU A 375 -0.34 7.19 15.67
N THR A 376 0.40 6.23 16.21
CA THR A 376 1.35 5.43 15.44
C THR A 376 0.65 4.27 14.74
N ALA A 377 1.33 3.64 13.78
CA ALA A 377 0.77 2.57 12.96
C ALA A 377 0.14 1.40 13.74
N PHE A 378 0.61 1.07 14.94
CA PHE A 378 0.02 0.01 15.79
C PHE A 378 -1.17 0.46 16.64
N ALA A 379 -1.38 1.76 16.77
CA ALA A 379 -2.49 2.34 17.50
C ALA A 379 -3.68 2.69 16.58
N VAL A 380 -3.44 2.85 15.27
CA VAL A 380 -4.50 3.03 14.27
C VAL A 380 -5.29 1.72 14.10
N PRO A 381 -6.63 1.73 14.27
CA PRO A 381 -7.46 0.56 14.00
C PRO A 381 -7.33 0.11 12.54
N PHE A 382 -7.19 -1.20 12.31
CA PHE A 382 -6.98 -1.77 10.96
C PHE A 382 -8.12 -1.43 9.99
N ASP A 383 -9.33 -1.23 10.50
CA ASP A 383 -10.50 -0.92 9.70
C ASP A 383 -10.34 0.39 8.91
N TYR A 384 -9.81 1.45 9.54
CA TYR A 384 -9.52 2.71 8.86
C TYR A 384 -8.43 2.55 7.78
N LEU A 385 -7.40 1.73 8.05
CA LEU A 385 -6.36 1.43 7.06
C LEU A 385 -6.94 0.75 5.82
N LEU A 386 -7.78 -0.26 6.04
CA LEU A 386 -8.40 -1.03 4.97
C LEU A 386 -9.45 -0.21 4.20
N LYS A 387 -10.29 0.56 4.88
CA LYS A 387 -11.26 1.47 4.24
C LYS A 387 -10.55 2.51 3.37
N ALA A 388 -9.49 3.15 3.90
CA ALA A 388 -8.69 4.09 3.12
C ALA A 388 -8.06 3.41 1.89
N ALA A 389 -7.53 2.18 2.03
CA ALA A 389 -7.02 1.40 0.91
C ALA A 389 -8.12 1.07 -0.12
N ALA A 390 -9.32 0.74 0.34
CA ALA A 390 -10.46 0.42 -0.52
C ALA A 390 -10.89 1.62 -1.36
N ARG A 391 -10.99 2.81 -0.73
CA ARG A 391 -11.29 4.06 -1.43
C ARG A 391 -10.29 4.34 -2.53
N ARG A 392 -8.99 4.21 -2.25
CA ARG A 392 -7.95 4.36 -3.27
C ARG A 392 -8.06 3.31 -4.37
N GLN A 393 -8.31 2.04 -4.01
CA GLN A 393 -8.33 0.92 -4.95
C GLN A 393 -9.46 1.01 -5.99
N LYS A 394 -10.53 1.76 -5.71
CA LYS A 394 -11.57 2.11 -6.69
C LYS A 394 -10.97 2.78 -7.93
N TRP A 395 -9.98 3.64 -7.74
CA TRP A 395 -9.36 4.45 -8.79
C TRP A 395 -8.12 3.82 -9.43
N ILE A 396 -7.48 2.86 -8.76
CA ILE A 396 -6.21 2.27 -9.18
C ILE A 396 -6.44 1.08 -10.12
N ASP A 397 -5.85 1.12 -11.31
CA ASP A 397 -5.92 0.05 -12.32
C ASP A 397 -5.02 -1.16 -12.03
N GLN A 398 -3.90 -0.98 -11.30
CA GLN A 398 -3.12 -2.07 -10.70
C GLN A 398 -3.50 -2.26 -9.23
N SER A 399 -2.55 -2.30 -8.30
CA SER A 399 -2.78 -2.44 -6.87
C SER A 399 -1.92 -1.46 -6.05
N GLN A 400 -1.85 -1.70 -4.74
CA GLN A 400 -1.10 -0.90 -3.78
C GLN A 400 -0.50 -1.80 -2.70
N SER A 401 0.72 -1.51 -2.26
CA SER A 401 1.39 -2.24 -1.18
C SER A 401 0.80 -1.86 0.18
N VAL A 402 -0.19 -2.63 0.66
CA VAL A 402 -0.85 -2.37 1.95
C VAL A 402 -0.19 -3.16 3.07
N ASN A 403 0.68 -2.51 3.86
CA ASN A 403 1.11 -3.09 5.13
C ASN A 403 -0.02 -3.07 6.16
N LEU A 404 -0.08 -4.12 6.97
CA LEU A 404 -1.03 -4.27 8.06
C LEU A 404 -0.29 -4.35 9.38
N PHE A 405 -0.89 -3.79 10.42
CA PHE A 405 -0.26 -3.65 11.74
C PHE A 405 -1.13 -4.32 12.79
N LEU A 406 -0.51 -5.16 13.61
CA LEU A 406 -1.19 -5.87 14.69
C LEU A 406 -0.39 -5.73 15.97
N LYS A 407 -0.92 -4.95 16.91
CA LYS A 407 -0.28 -4.68 18.21
C LYS A 407 -0.16 -5.95 19.07
N THR A 408 -1.20 -6.77 19.10
CA THR A 408 -1.28 -7.96 19.96
C THR A 408 -1.62 -9.18 19.12
N PRO A 409 -0.93 -10.31 19.33
CA PRO A 409 -1.12 -11.51 18.51
C PRO A 409 -2.47 -12.18 18.74
N ASP A 410 -3.48 -11.77 17.98
CA ASP A 410 -4.83 -12.34 18.01
C ASP A 410 -5.25 -12.86 16.63
N MET A 411 -5.41 -14.19 16.54
CA MET A 411 -5.83 -14.90 15.33
C MET A 411 -7.23 -14.48 14.84
N LYS A 412 -8.15 -14.15 15.75
CA LYS A 412 -9.50 -13.72 15.41
C LYS A 412 -9.47 -12.35 14.75
N VAL A 413 -8.72 -11.41 15.33
CA VAL A 413 -8.50 -10.07 14.75
C VAL A 413 -7.83 -10.20 13.39
N LEU A 414 -6.81 -11.04 13.28
CA LEU A 414 -6.10 -11.30 12.03
C LEU A 414 -7.05 -11.82 10.93
N SER A 415 -7.91 -12.78 11.28
CA SER A 415 -8.92 -13.31 10.37
C SER A 415 -9.93 -12.25 9.93
N HIS A 416 -10.44 -11.44 10.85
CA HIS A 416 -11.36 -10.34 10.52
C HIS A 416 -10.71 -9.30 9.62
N MET A 417 -9.45 -8.96 9.86
CA MET A 417 -8.70 -7.99 9.06
C MET A 417 -8.55 -8.44 7.60
N TYR A 418 -8.11 -9.67 7.32
CA TYR A 418 -7.98 -10.14 5.93
C TYR A 418 -9.33 -10.43 5.25
N ARG A 419 -10.36 -10.79 6.01
CA ARG A 419 -11.73 -10.90 5.47
C ARG A 419 -12.28 -9.53 5.07
N ALA A 420 -12.08 -8.51 5.90
CA ALA A 420 -12.45 -7.13 5.57
C ALA A 420 -11.72 -6.65 4.31
N ALA A 421 -10.42 -6.95 4.16
CA ALA A 421 -9.69 -6.64 2.93
C ALA A 421 -10.34 -7.25 1.67
N TRP A 422 -10.83 -8.49 1.76
CA TRP A 422 -11.52 -9.16 0.66
C TRP A 422 -12.90 -8.54 0.37
N HIS A 423 -13.71 -8.30 1.42
CA HIS A 423 -15.05 -7.67 1.31
C HIS A 423 -14.98 -6.26 0.72
N TYR A 424 -13.94 -5.49 1.08
CA TYR A 424 -13.68 -4.17 0.50
C TYR A 424 -13.15 -4.19 -0.94
N GLY A 425 -12.96 -5.38 -1.54
CA GLY A 425 -12.53 -5.51 -2.93
C GLY A 425 -11.07 -5.14 -3.17
N LEU A 426 -10.22 -5.23 -2.13
CA LEU A 426 -8.78 -5.05 -2.31
C LEU A 426 -8.21 -6.14 -3.21
N LYS A 427 -7.18 -5.77 -3.97
CA LYS A 427 -6.43 -6.68 -4.82
C LYS A 427 -5.32 -7.38 -4.04
N THR A 428 -4.60 -6.65 -3.19
CA THR A 428 -3.45 -7.18 -2.45
C THR A 428 -3.32 -6.62 -1.04
N THR A 429 -2.62 -7.40 -0.21
CA THR A 429 -2.01 -6.97 1.06
C THR A 429 -0.53 -7.32 1.01
N TYR A 430 0.27 -6.69 1.89
CA TYR A 430 1.72 -6.83 1.90
C TYR A 430 2.23 -7.44 3.22
N TYR A 431 3.11 -6.76 3.96
CA TYR A 431 3.58 -7.29 5.24
C TYR A 431 2.53 -7.15 6.33
N LEU A 432 2.44 -8.20 7.15
CA LEU A 432 1.94 -8.08 8.51
C LEU A 432 3.09 -7.69 9.44
N ARG A 433 2.96 -6.55 10.11
CA ARG A 433 3.87 -6.10 11.16
C ARG A 433 3.24 -6.40 12.53
N THR A 434 3.99 -7.04 13.40
CA THR A 434 3.56 -7.37 14.77
C THR A 434 4.54 -6.77 15.78
N LEU A 435 4.05 -6.37 16.95
CA LEU A 435 4.91 -6.05 18.09
C LEU A 435 5.15 -7.35 18.88
N GLY A 436 6.42 -7.70 19.08
CA GLY A 436 6.79 -8.77 20.00
C GLY A 436 6.44 -8.36 21.44
N ALA A 437 5.88 -9.29 22.22
CA ALA A 437 5.52 -9.07 23.63
C ALA A 437 6.73 -8.70 24.53
N SER A 438 7.96 -8.85 24.03
CA SER A 438 9.22 -8.66 24.76
C SER A 438 9.62 -7.21 25.03
N ASN A 439 8.85 -6.20 24.60
CA ASN A 439 9.12 -4.81 24.99
C ASN A 439 8.61 -4.44 26.40
N ILE A 440 8.00 -5.39 27.14
CA ILE A 440 7.39 -5.13 28.45
C ILE A 440 8.35 -5.32 29.64
N GLU A 441 9.55 -5.87 29.45
CA GLU A 441 10.57 -5.92 30.51
C GLU A 441 11.85 -5.18 30.09
N LYS A 442 11.78 -3.85 29.99
CA LYS A 442 12.98 -3.04 30.24
C LYS A 442 13.31 -3.23 31.72
N ALA A 443 14.33 -4.05 31.97
CA ALA A 443 14.81 -4.43 33.29
C ALA A 443 14.75 -3.25 34.27
N THR A 444 14.01 -3.44 35.36
CA THR A 444 14.06 -2.64 36.56
C THR A 444 15.50 -2.49 37.03
N VAL A 445 16.15 -1.39 36.65
CA VAL A 445 17.20 -0.80 37.46
C VAL A 445 16.48 0.18 38.36
N ALA A 446 16.01 -0.34 39.50
CA ALA A 446 15.73 0.46 40.67
C ALA A 446 17.06 1.06 41.18
N VAL A 447 17.61 2.04 40.46
CA VAL A 447 18.54 2.99 41.06
C VAL A 447 17.68 4.18 41.42
N LYS A 448 17.28 4.20 42.71
CA LYS A 448 17.04 5.48 43.40
C LYS A 448 18.27 6.34 43.11
N LYS A 449 18.16 7.27 42.15
CA LYS A 449 19.06 8.42 42.06
C LYS A 449 18.75 9.28 43.28
N THR A 450 19.35 8.92 44.41
CA THR A 450 19.58 9.84 45.51
C THR A 450 20.24 11.08 44.93
N VAL A 451 19.59 12.22 45.14
CA VAL A 451 20.13 13.56 44.91
C VAL A 451 21.52 13.64 45.55
N ARG A 452 22.58 13.56 44.74
CA ARG A 452 23.94 13.94 45.11
C ARG A 452 24.71 14.42 43.89
N GLY A 453 25.07 15.70 43.94
CA GLY A 453 26.27 16.25 43.31
C GLY A 453 26.15 16.58 41.84
N VAL A 454 26.13 17.88 41.55
CA VAL A 454 26.49 18.45 40.23
C VAL A 454 27.85 17.87 39.82
N VAL A 455 27.88 17.12 38.72
CA VAL A 455 29.13 16.78 38.04
C VAL A 455 29.24 17.74 36.87
N GLY A 456 30.21 18.65 36.94
CA GLY A 456 30.50 19.59 35.87
C GLY A 456 31.07 18.86 34.65
N TYR A 457 30.54 19.18 33.48
CA TYR A 457 31.07 18.74 32.20
C TYR A 457 32.39 19.46 31.89
N THR A 458 33.31 18.78 31.19
CA THR A 458 34.54 19.43 30.72
C THR A 458 34.25 20.35 29.52
N GLU A 459 35.03 21.42 29.32
CA GLU A 459 34.83 22.39 28.21
C GLU A 459 34.86 21.75 26.81
N ALA A 460 35.43 20.55 26.67
CA ALA A 460 35.43 19.80 25.42
C ALA A 460 34.09 19.08 25.15
N GLU A 461 33.35 18.69 26.18
CA GLU A 461 32.04 18.01 26.08
C GLU A 461 30.88 19.00 25.84
N VAL A 462 31.10 20.29 26.12
CA VAL A 462 30.13 21.38 25.87
C VAL A 462 30.06 21.78 24.38
N LYS A 463 31.03 21.37 23.54
CA LYS A 463 31.15 21.81 22.14
C LYS A 463 30.89 20.75 21.06
N ALA A 464 30.10 19.74 21.36
CA ALA A 464 29.64 18.77 20.36
C ALA A 464 28.13 18.56 20.46
N CYS A 465 27.35 19.61 20.20
CA CYS A 465 25.90 19.47 20.13
C CYS A 465 25.28 20.38 19.07
N SER A 466 24.66 19.75 18.07
CA SER A 466 23.69 20.40 17.16
C SER A 466 22.38 20.80 17.87
N LEU A 467 22.27 20.61 19.19
CA LEU A 467 21.12 21.09 19.97
C LEU A 467 21.09 22.61 20.12
N ASP A 468 22.24 23.27 20.24
CA ASP A 468 22.30 24.74 20.42
C ASP A 468 21.83 25.51 19.17
N ALA A 469 22.06 24.95 17.98
CA ALA A 469 21.56 25.53 16.73
C ALA A 469 20.03 25.46 16.65
N MET A 470 19.42 24.34 17.07
CA MET A 470 17.96 24.17 17.08
C MET A 470 17.26 24.95 18.20
N LEU A 471 17.93 25.16 19.34
CA LEU A 471 17.42 25.98 20.44
C LEU A 471 17.32 27.47 20.06
N ASN A 472 18.18 27.94 19.15
CA ASN A 472 18.29 29.37 18.81
C ASN A 472 17.86 29.71 17.36
N GLY A 473 17.20 28.81 16.65
CA GLY A 473 16.68 29.07 15.30
C GLY A 473 17.72 29.12 14.19
N GLY A 474 18.91 28.52 14.40
CA GLY A 474 19.96 28.38 13.38
C GLY A 474 19.76 27.16 12.47
N VAL A 475 20.31 27.23 11.25
CA VAL A 475 20.35 26.11 10.29
C VAL A 475 21.60 25.26 10.54
N CYS A 476 21.44 23.94 10.67
CA CYS A 476 22.52 22.98 10.85
C CYS A 476 23.05 22.49 9.49
N GLU A 477 24.38 22.54 9.27
CA GLU A 477 25.02 22.06 8.02
C GLU A 477 24.87 20.55 7.77
N ALA A 478 24.52 19.74 8.79
CA ALA A 478 24.19 18.33 8.61
C ALA A 478 22.78 18.11 8.01
N CYS A 479 22.01 19.19 7.80
CA CYS A 479 20.70 19.18 7.17
C CYS A 479 20.70 19.72 5.73
N GLN A 480 21.87 19.92 5.11
CA GLN A 480 21.98 20.01 3.65
C GLN A 480 21.86 18.64 3.00
#